data_AF-A0AA48GN20-F1
#
_entry.id   AF-A0AA48GN20-F1
#
_cell.length_a   1.000
_cell.length_b   1.000
_cell.length_c   1.000
_cell.angle_alpha   90.00
_cell.angle_beta   90.00
_cell.angle_gamma   90.00
#
_symmetry.space_group_name_H-M   'P 1'
#
loop_
_entity.id
_entity.type
_entity.pdbx_description
1 polymer ?
#
loop_
_entity_poly.entity_id
_entity_poly.type
_entity_poly.pdbx_seq_one_letter_code
_entity_poly.pdbx_strand_id
1 'polypeptide(L)'
;MSRFLALLLVPVLAGSLAGAPPPPSECVQCHDQVSLETFRTKSHGGLVCTDCHTAVKAIPHGEHLPPVSCARCHKHEDMEFRMSVHGSAKAKGVEHAPGCTTCHGKAHDIVDRGNSASRVARKNMAASCGACHDRAFLDKLHTRIGRRKSLMDLTKEDLR
;
A
#
# COMPACT_ATOMS: atom_id res chain seq x y z
N MET A 1 -3.95 59.03 45.92
CA MET A 1 -3.40 57.65 45.89
C MET A 1 -3.56 57.13 44.46
N SER A 2 -2.61 57.45 43.57
CA SER A 2 -2.73 57.15 42.14
C SER A 2 -2.12 55.79 41.84
N ARG A 3 -2.94 54.83 41.42
CA ARG A 3 -2.52 53.47 41.08
C ARG A 3 -2.04 53.47 39.62
N PHE A 4 -0.73 53.38 39.42
CA PHE A 4 -0.13 53.13 38.10
C PHE A 4 -0.39 51.68 37.70
N LEU A 5 -1.24 51.47 36.68
CA LEU A 5 -1.51 50.18 36.08
C LEU A 5 -0.40 49.91 35.03
N ALA A 6 0.59 49.10 35.38
CA ALA A 6 1.64 48.69 34.45
C ALA A 6 1.09 47.66 33.45
N LEU A 7 0.87 48.10 32.20
CA LEU A 7 0.62 47.20 31.08
C LEU A 7 1.92 46.45 30.74
N LEU A 8 2.02 45.20 31.17
CA LEU A 8 3.04 44.26 30.71
C LEU A 8 2.67 43.80 29.29
N LEU A 9 3.34 44.37 28.29
CA LEU A 9 3.34 43.88 26.91
C LEU A 9 4.06 42.53 26.88
N VAL A 10 3.30 41.44 26.87
CA VAL A 10 3.82 40.09 26.58
C VAL A 10 4.03 40.00 25.07
N PRO A 11 5.28 39.85 24.58
CA PRO A 11 5.52 39.68 23.16
C PRO A 11 5.00 38.30 22.74
N VAL A 12 4.00 38.29 21.86
CA VAL A 12 3.53 37.06 21.21
C VAL A 12 4.63 36.60 20.25
N LEU A 13 5.41 35.60 20.65
CA LEU A 13 6.30 34.90 19.72
C LEU A 13 5.44 34.21 18.66
N ALA A 14 5.41 34.80 17.46
CA ALA A 14 4.90 34.16 16.26
C ALA A 14 5.89 33.04 15.84
N GLY A 15 5.76 31.87 16.47
CA GLY A 15 6.41 30.66 16.00
C GLY A 15 5.82 30.26 14.64
N SER A 16 6.67 30.14 13.62
CA SER A 16 6.26 29.66 12.29
C SER A 16 5.75 28.23 12.41
N LEU A 17 4.44 28.04 12.27
CA LEU A 17 3.82 26.73 12.11
C LEU A 17 4.21 26.24 10.71
N ALA A 18 5.16 25.32 10.63
CA ALA A 18 5.21 24.41 9.50
C ALA A 18 3.83 23.72 9.44
N GLY A 19 3.03 24.07 8.45
CA GLY A 19 1.63 23.63 8.36
C GLY A 19 1.54 22.12 8.43
N ALA A 20 0.71 21.61 9.33
CA ALA A 20 0.37 20.20 9.37
C ALA A 20 -0.20 19.77 7.99
N PRO A 21 0.02 18.51 7.57
CA PRO A 21 -0.59 18.01 6.34
C PRO A 21 -2.12 18.17 6.41
N PRO A 22 -2.79 18.44 5.26
CA PRO A 22 -4.23 18.67 5.25
C PRO A 22 -4.97 17.45 5.81
N PRO A 23 -6.08 17.67 6.55
CA PRO A 23 -6.86 16.56 7.09
C PRO A 23 -7.44 15.70 5.96
N PRO A 24 -7.59 14.37 6.16
CA PRO A 24 -8.16 13.48 5.15
C PRO A 24 -9.55 13.91 4.62
N SER A 25 -10.32 14.65 5.42
CA SER A 25 -11.62 15.22 5.03
C SER A 25 -11.53 16.24 3.89
N GLU A 26 -10.40 16.90 3.71
CA GLU A 26 -10.19 17.82 2.58
C GLU A 26 -9.93 17.07 1.27
N CYS A 27 -9.32 15.88 1.34
CA CYS A 27 -9.07 15.06 0.17
C CYS A 27 -10.38 14.54 -0.44
N VAL A 28 -11.30 14.06 0.40
CA VAL A 28 -12.56 13.42 -0.06
C VAL A 28 -13.66 14.40 -0.47
N GLN A 29 -13.43 15.70 -0.34
CA GLN A 29 -14.33 16.71 -0.91
C GLN A 29 -14.29 16.72 -2.44
N CYS A 30 -13.15 16.38 -3.04
CA CYS A 30 -12.99 16.23 -4.49
C CYS A 30 -12.78 14.78 -4.93
N HIS A 31 -12.29 13.90 -4.05
CA HIS A 31 -12.16 12.46 -4.30
C HIS A 31 -13.35 11.67 -3.70
N ASP A 32 -14.54 11.95 -4.18
CA ASP A 32 -15.82 11.43 -3.68
C ASP A 32 -16.01 9.91 -3.80
N GLN A 33 -15.24 9.26 -4.67
CA GLN A 33 -15.22 7.80 -4.83
C GLN A 33 -14.56 7.06 -3.66
N VAL A 34 -13.92 7.78 -2.74
CA VAL A 34 -13.22 7.21 -1.57
C VAL A 34 -13.97 7.58 -0.29
N SER A 35 -14.47 6.57 0.41
CA SER A 35 -15.07 6.75 1.74
C SER A 35 -14.01 6.65 2.83
N LEU A 36 -13.83 7.72 3.61
CA LEU A 36 -12.93 7.70 4.78
C LEU A 36 -13.34 6.64 5.80
N GLU A 37 -14.65 6.44 5.98
CA GLU A 37 -15.16 5.44 6.90
C GLU A 37 -14.77 4.04 6.45
N THR A 38 -14.99 3.72 5.17
CA THR A 38 -14.61 2.43 4.62
C THR A 38 -13.10 2.24 4.64
N PHE A 39 -12.32 3.26 4.28
CA PHE A 39 -10.84 3.19 4.26
C PHE A 39 -10.27 2.89 5.66
N ARG A 40 -10.81 3.51 6.72
CA ARG A 40 -10.35 3.28 8.10
C ARG A 40 -10.48 1.84 8.58
N THR A 41 -11.37 1.04 7.98
CA THR A 41 -11.53 -0.38 8.30
C THR A 41 -10.53 -1.31 7.59
N LYS A 42 -9.73 -0.77 6.67
CA LYS A 42 -8.78 -1.53 5.86
C LYS A 42 -7.43 -1.66 6.55
N SER A 43 -6.54 -2.50 6.03
CA SER A 43 -5.23 -2.77 6.64
C SER A 43 -4.33 -1.54 6.78
N HIS A 44 -4.55 -0.51 5.96
CA HIS A 44 -3.81 0.75 6.01
C HIS A 44 -4.64 1.91 6.60
N GLY A 45 -5.78 1.62 7.24
CA GLY A 45 -6.74 2.63 7.70
C GLY A 45 -6.22 3.60 8.76
N GLY A 46 -5.07 3.31 9.39
CA GLY A 46 -4.37 4.20 10.31
C GLY A 46 -3.41 5.19 9.66
N LEU A 47 -3.19 5.11 8.35
CA LEU A 47 -2.35 6.05 7.59
C LEU A 47 -3.16 7.28 7.18
N VAL A 48 -2.48 8.40 6.96
CA VAL A 48 -3.08 9.58 6.33
C VAL A 48 -2.89 9.55 4.82
N CYS A 49 -3.70 10.29 4.07
CA CYS A 49 -3.74 10.22 2.60
C CYS A 49 -2.38 10.52 1.93
N THR A 50 -1.53 11.34 2.55
CA THR A 50 -0.22 11.76 2.02
C THR A 50 0.93 10.84 2.43
N ASP A 51 0.71 9.91 3.37
CA ASP A 51 1.41 8.62 3.30
C ASP A 51 0.97 7.96 2.00
N CYS A 52 1.68 7.13 1.26
CA CYS A 52 1.21 6.67 -0.07
C CYS A 52 1.10 7.78 -1.14
N HIS A 53 0.19 8.77 -1.08
CA HIS A 53 0.09 9.88 -2.06
C HIS A 53 1.13 10.98 -1.83
N THR A 54 2.39 10.56 -1.75
CA THR A 54 3.54 11.41 -1.43
C THR A 54 3.83 12.53 -2.44
N ALA A 55 3.25 12.44 -3.64
CA ALA A 55 3.36 13.47 -4.66
C ALA A 55 2.43 14.67 -4.39
N VAL A 56 1.42 14.52 -3.52
CA VAL A 56 0.52 15.62 -3.13
C VAL A 56 1.22 16.49 -2.10
N LYS A 57 1.57 17.72 -2.50
CA LYS A 57 2.26 18.70 -1.63
C LYS A 57 1.39 19.90 -1.26
N ALA A 58 0.31 20.13 -2.01
CA ALA A 58 -0.64 21.22 -1.79
C ALA A 58 -1.99 20.84 -2.40
N ILE A 59 -3.05 21.49 -1.93
CA ILE A 59 -4.40 21.42 -2.51
C ILE A 59 -4.78 22.84 -2.93
N PRO A 60 -5.24 23.08 -4.17
CA PRO A 60 -5.37 22.11 -5.26
C PRO A 60 -4.00 21.59 -5.74
N HIS A 61 -3.95 20.31 -6.11
CA HIS A 61 -2.79 19.70 -6.77
C HIS A 61 -3.00 19.64 -8.30
N GLY A 62 -1.91 19.47 -9.06
CA GLY A 62 -1.99 19.25 -10.50
C GLY A 62 -2.71 17.95 -10.88
N GLU A 63 -3.12 17.85 -12.14
CA GLU A 63 -3.70 16.63 -12.71
C GLU A 63 -2.62 15.57 -12.96
N HIS A 64 -3.03 14.29 -12.98
CA HIS A 64 -2.15 13.15 -13.31
C HIS A 64 -0.91 13.00 -12.40
N LEU A 65 -1.15 12.84 -11.10
CA LEU A 65 -0.09 12.49 -10.17
C LEU A 65 0.41 11.05 -10.39
N PRO A 66 1.69 10.77 -10.10
CA PRO A 66 2.21 9.40 -10.18
C PRO A 66 1.46 8.46 -9.22
N PRO A 67 1.37 7.17 -9.56
CA PRO A 67 0.71 6.19 -8.71
C PRO A 67 1.44 6.04 -7.38
N VAL A 68 0.68 5.65 -6.35
CA VAL A 68 1.25 5.34 -5.02
C VAL A 68 2.22 4.16 -5.09
N SER A 69 3.24 4.18 -4.23
CA SER A 69 4.26 3.13 -4.17
C SER A 69 4.18 2.34 -2.88
N CYS A 70 3.92 1.03 -3.00
CA CYS A 70 3.95 0.08 -1.88
C CYS A 70 5.37 -0.10 -1.33
N ALA A 71 6.38 -0.02 -2.22
CA ALA A 71 7.79 -0.24 -1.91
C ALA A 71 8.37 0.76 -0.91
N ARG A 72 7.70 1.89 -0.67
CA ARG A 72 8.14 2.86 0.34
C ARG A 72 8.21 2.24 1.73
N CYS A 73 7.23 1.39 2.06
CA CYS A 73 7.12 0.70 3.34
C CYS A 73 7.40 -0.80 3.20
N HIS A 74 6.85 -1.44 2.17
CA HIS A 74 7.03 -2.87 1.86
C HIS A 74 8.27 -3.12 1.01
N LYS A 75 9.43 -2.70 1.51
CA LYS A 75 10.70 -2.79 0.76
C LYS A 75 11.10 -4.24 0.50
N HIS A 76 10.96 -5.09 1.51
CA HIS A 76 11.33 -6.50 1.39
C HIS A 76 10.41 -7.22 0.40
N GLU A 77 9.10 -7.04 0.53
CA GLU A 77 8.14 -7.66 -0.38
C GLU A 77 8.27 -7.13 -1.82
N ASP A 78 8.58 -5.84 -2.00
CA ASP A 78 8.85 -5.28 -3.33
C ASP A 78 10.10 -5.89 -3.97
N MET A 79 11.19 -6.07 -3.21
CA MET A 79 12.39 -6.74 -3.70
C MET A 79 12.08 -8.17 -4.14
N GLU A 80 11.43 -8.97 -3.29
CA GLU A 80 11.04 -10.34 -3.62
C GLU A 80 10.12 -10.40 -4.85
N PHE A 81 9.15 -9.47 -4.94
CA PHE A 81 8.27 -9.36 -6.10
C PHE A 81 9.05 -9.04 -7.37
N ARG A 82 9.96 -8.07 -7.34
CA ARG A 82 10.77 -7.65 -8.50
C ARG A 82 11.67 -8.78 -9.00
N MET A 83 12.18 -9.62 -8.11
CA MET A 83 12.99 -10.79 -8.44
C MET A 83 12.16 -11.98 -8.94
N SER A 84 10.84 -11.97 -8.73
CA SER A 84 9.95 -13.02 -9.20
C SER A 84 9.72 -12.96 -10.72
N VAL A 85 9.14 -14.04 -11.26
CA VAL A 85 8.70 -14.09 -12.67
C VAL A 85 7.65 -13.02 -12.99
N HIS A 86 6.79 -12.66 -12.04
CA HIS A 86 5.79 -11.61 -12.21
C HIS A 86 6.43 -10.22 -12.25
N GLY A 87 7.36 -9.94 -11.33
CA GLY A 87 8.10 -8.67 -11.33
C GLY A 87 8.96 -8.50 -12.57
N SER A 88 9.60 -9.58 -13.02
CA SER A 88 10.36 -9.59 -14.28
C SER A 88 9.47 -9.33 -15.50
N ALA A 89 8.28 -9.96 -15.58
CA ALA A 89 7.33 -9.71 -16.66
C ALA A 89 6.84 -8.25 -16.65
N LYS A 90 6.56 -7.71 -15.46
CA LYS A 90 6.14 -6.31 -15.29
C LYS A 90 7.23 -5.33 -15.69
N ALA A 91 8.49 -5.59 -15.33
CA ALA A 91 9.63 -4.78 -15.74
C ALA A 91 9.86 -4.78 -17.27
N LYS A 92 9.48 -5.87 -17.95
CA LYS A 92 9.51 -5.99 -19.41
C LYS A 92 8.30 -5.35 -20.11
N GLY A 93 7.37 -4.76 -19.36
CA GLY A 93 6.19 -4.12 -19.94
C GLY A 93 5.14 -5.09 -20.48
N VAL A 94 5.13 -6.35 -20.01
CA VAL A 94 4.05 -7.30 -20.36
C VAL A 94 2.73 -6.75 -19.83
N GLU A 95 1.79 -6.46 -20.73
CA GLU A 95 0.56 -5.71 -20.45
C GLU A 95 -0.26 -6.27 -19.28
N HIS A 96 -0.36 -7.60 -19.19
CA HIS A 96 -1.14 -8.28 -18.16
C HIS A 96 -0.30 -8.80 -16.99
N ALA A 97 0.96 -8.38 -16.87
CA ALA A 97 1.78 -8.76 -15.73
C ALA A 97 1.18 -8.20 -14.42
N PRO A 98 0.95 -9.04 -13.40
CA PRO A 98 0.32 -8.60 -12.17
C PRO A 98 1.25 -7.64 -11.41
N GLY A 99 0.67 -6.71 -10.65
CA GLY A 99 1.36 -5.93 -9.63
C GLY A 99 0.82 -6.20 -8.23
N CYS A 100 1.30 -5.42 -7.26
CA CYS A 100 0.88 -5.50 -5.86
C CYS A 100 -0.65 -5.48 -5.72
N THR A 101 -1.31 -4.51 -6.37
CA THR A 101 -2.77 -4.33 -6.31
C THR A 101 -3.55 -5.36 -7.14
N THR A 102 -2.93 -6.02 -8.11
CA THR A 102 -3.57 -7.11 -8.86
C THR A 102 -3.90 -8.28 -7.92
N CYS A 103 -2.93 -8.65 -7.07
CA CYS A 103 -3.08 -9.73 -6.11
C CYS A 103 -3.75 -9.27 -4.81
N HIS A 104 -3.39 -8.11 -4.26
CA HIS A 104 -3.90 -7.66 -2.95
C HIS A 104 -5.23 -6.91 -3.03
N GLY A 105 -5.62 -6.40 -4.20
CA GLY A 105 -6.81 -5.56 -4.39
C GLY A 105 -6.48 -4.07 -4.56
N LYS A 106 -7.52 -3.25 -4.74
CA LYS A 106 -7.38 -1.79 -4.87
C LYS A 106 -6.70 -1.21 -3.64
N ALA A 107 -5.83 -0.21 -3.80
CA ALA A 107 -5.01 0.35 -2.72
C ALA A 107 -5.84 0.83 -1.51
N HIS A 108 -7.01 1.42 -1.75
CA HIS A 108 -7.92 1.87 -0.69
C HIS A 108 -8.78 0.78 -0.05
N ASP A 109 -8.70 -0.47 -0.52
CA ASP A 109 -9.56 -1.59 -0.09
C ASP A 109 -8.76 -2.82 0.39
N ILE A 110 -7.43 -2.72 0.50
CA ILE A 110 -6.57 -3.84 0.89
C ILE A 110 -6.90 -4.28 2.31
N VAL A 111 -7.15 -5.58 2.48
CA VAL A 111 -7.40 -6.22 3.77
C VAL A 111 -6.35 -7.30 4.06
N ASP A 112 -6.22 -7.64 5.34
CA ASP A 112 -5.22 -8.60 5.81
C ASP A 112 -5.39 -9.96 5.15
N ARG A 113 -4.29 -10.71 4.98
CA ARG A 113 -4.29 -12.04 4.34
C ARG A 113 -5.18 -13.06 5.07
N GLY A 114 -5.35 -12.93 6.38
CA GLY A 114 -6.24 -13.76 7.18
C GLY A 114 -7.73 -13.41 7.00
N ASN A 115 -8.03 -12.21 6.49
CA ASN A 115 -9.40 -11.81 6.22
C ASN A 115 -9.98 -12.61 5.05
N SER A 116 -11.20 -13.13 5.22
CA SER A 116 -11.88 -13.96 4.23
C SER A 116 -12.18 -13.24 2.89
N ALA A 117 -12.26 -11.91 2.91
CA ALA A 117 -12.43 -11.06 1.74
C ALA A 117 -11.10 -10.77 1.01
N SER A 118 -9.96 -11.11 1.60
CA SER A 118 -8.66 -10.87 0.97
C SER A 118 -8.47 -11.75 -0.26
N ARG A 119 -8.09 -11.13 -1.38
CA ARG A 119 -7.74 -11.85 -2.62
C ARG A 119 -6.56 -12.81 -2.42
N VAL A 120 -5.69 -12.52 -1.46
CA VAL A 120 -4.54 -13.39 -1.11
C VAL A 120 -4.84 -14.31 0.08
N ALA A 121 -6.09 -14.38 0.56
CA ALA A 121 -6.47 -15.41 1.53
C ALA A 121 -6.24 -16.80 0.93
N ARG A 122 -5.82 -17.77 1.77
CA ARG A 122 -5.46 -19.12 1.33
C ARG A 122 -6.56 -19.76 0.47
N LYS A 123 -7.83 -19.60 0.85
CA LYS A 123 -9.00 -20.12 0.13
C LYS A 123 -9.29 -19.40 -1.20
N ASN A 124 -8.84 -18.15 -1.35
CA ASN A 124 -9.07 -17.32 -2.53
C ASN A 124 -7.91 -17.38 -3.53
N MET A 125 -6.74 -17.90 -3.13
CA MET A 125 -5.51 -17.89 -3.92
C MET A 125 -5.68 -18.58 -5.29
N ALA A 126 -6.38 -19.72 -5.33
CA ALA A 126 -6.64 -20.42 -6.59
C ALA A 126 -7.44 -19.56 -7.58
N ALA A 127 -8.43 -18.81 -7.11
CA ALA A 127 -9.19 -17.88 -7.94
C ALA A 127 -8.33 -16.68 -8.37
N SER A 128 -7.50 -16.14 -7.47
CA SER A 128 -6.61 -15.01 -7.78
C SER A 128 -5.56 -15.36 -8.82
N CYS A 129 -4.93 -16.53 -8.74
CA CYS A 129 -4.01 -17.01 -9.77
C CYS A 129 -4.76 -17.42 -11.05
N GLY A 130 -5.97 -17.98 -10.88
CA GLY A 130 -6.88 -18.41 -11.95
C GLY A 130 -7.40 -17.29 -12.84
N ALA A 131 -7.26 -16.03 -12.41
CA ALA A 131 -7.58 -14.87 -13.24
C ALA A 131 -6.67 -14.75 -14.48
N CYS A 132 -5.50 -15.39 -14.48
CA CYS A 132 -4.56 -15.37 -15.60
C CYS A 132 -4.02 -16.75 -15.96
N HIS A 133 -3.92 -17.67 -15.00
CA HIS A 133 -3.38 -19.00 -15.21
C HIS A 133 -4.48 -20.05 -15.29
N ASP A 134 -4.38 -20.93 -16.27
CA ASP A 134 -5.30 -22.05 -16.40
C ASP A 134 -5.10 -23.10 -15.30
N ARG A 135 -6.07 -24.03 -15.22
CA ARG A 135 -6.05 -25.11 -14.24
C ARG A 135 -4.81 -26.00 -14.36
N ALA A 136 -4.39 -26.30 -15.60
CA ALA A 136 -3.25 -27.18 -15.86
C ALA A 136 -1.93 -26.58 -15.32
N PHE A 137 -1.75 -25.26 -15.43
CA PHE A 137 -0.63 -24.53 -14.84
C PHE A 137 -0.70 -24.56 -13.31
N LEU A 138 -1.86 -24.26 -12.73
CA LEU A 138 -2.03 -24.19 -11.27
C LEU A 138 -1.79 -25.54 -10.59
N ASP A 139 -2.22 -26.64 -11.21
CA ASP A 139 -1.96 -27.99 -10.69
C ASP A 139 -0.46 -28.30 -10.66
N LYS A 140 0.29 -27.90 -11.70
CA LYS A 140 1.76 -28.01 -11.71
C LYS A 140 2.42 -27.13 -10.64
N LEU A 141 1.87 -25.96 -10.34
CA LEU A 141 2.40 -25.07 -9.30
C LEU A 141 2.22 -25.66 -7.90
N HIS A 142 1.06 -26.22 -7.58
CA HIS A 142 0.79 -26.87 -6.29
C HIS A 142 1.69 -28.08 -6.04
N THR A 143 1.99 -28.88 -7.08
CA THR A 143 2.94 -30.01 -6.93
C THR A 143 4.38 -29.57 -6.67
N ARG A 144 4.76 -28.36 -7.08
CA ARG A 144 6.10 -27.78 -6.81
C ARG A 144 6.19 -27.03 -5.48
N ILE A 145 5.18 -26.25 -5.10
CA ILE A 145 5.18 -25.51 -3.82
C ILE A 145 4.93 -26.46 -2.64
N GLY A 146 4.08 -27.48 -2.80
CA GLY A 146 3.85 -28.50 -1.77
C GLY A 146 5.00 -29.49 -1.57
N ARG A 147 5.99 -29.51 -2.49
CA ARG A 147 7.22 -30.33 -2.37
C ARG A 147 8.47 -29.53 -2.04
N ARG A 148 8.43 -28.20 -2.08
CA ARG A 148 9.56 -27.40 -1.59
C ARG A 148 9.49 -27.35 -0.07
N LYS A 149 10.34 -28.17 0.53
CA LYS A 149 10.94 -27.92 1.84
C LYS A 149 11.25 -26.43 1.99
N SER A 150 11.05 -25.85 3.18
CA SER A 150 11.42 -24.44 3.40
C SER A 150 12.91 -24.25 3.11
N LEU A 151 13.38 -23.03 2.86
CA LEU A 151 14.80 -22.77 2.59
C LEU A 151 15.72 -23.32 3.70
N MET A 152 15.20 -23.42 4.93
CA MET A 152 15.88 -23.99 6.11
C MET A 152 15.91 -25.53 6.11
N ASP A 153 15.10 -26.17 5.27
CA ASP A 153 14.93 -27.62 5.20
C ASP A 153 15.58 -28.23 3.92
N LEU A 154 16.10 -27.39 3.02
CA LEU A 154 16.79 -27.85 1.81
C LEU A 154 18.13 -28.50 2.18
N THR A 155 18.40 -29.70 1.66
CA THR A 155 19.72 -30.33 1.81
C THR A 155 20.64 -29.96 0.65
N LYS A 156 21.94 -30.26 0.77
CA LYS A 156 22.93 -29.95 -0.30
C LYS A 156 22.64 -30.70 -1.60
N GLU A 157 21.87 -31.77 -1.54
CA GLU A 157 21.42 -32.58 -2.67
C GLU A 157 20.26 -31.91 -3.43
N ASP A 158 19.43 -31.12 -2.74
CA ASP A 158 18.30 -30.37 -3.33
C ASP A 158 18.76 -29.10 -4.08
N LEU A 159 20.04 -28.73 -3.95
CA LEU A 159 20.66 -27.51 -4.50
C LEU A 159 21.60 -27.76 -5.70
N ARG A 160 21.61 -28.98 -6.25
CA ARG A 160 22.40 -29.35 -7.45
C ARG A 160 21.57 -29.31 -8.73
#